data_AF-A0A4Q7LS89-F1
#
_entry.id   AF-A0A4Q7LS89-F1
#
_cell.length_a   1.000
_cell.length_b   1.000
_cell.length_c   1.000
_cell.angle_alpha   90.00
_cell.angle_beta   90.00
_cell.angle_gamma   90.00
#
_symmetry.space_group_name_H-M   'P 1'
#
loop_
_entity.id
_entity.type
_entity.pdbx_description
1 polymer ?
#
loop_
_entity_poly.entity_id
_entity_poly.type
_entity_poly.pdbx_seq_one_letter_code
_entity_poly.pdbx_strand_id
1 'polypeptide(L)'
;MIRRRSAKEKTRETASRMLAPRRARRVAATLAGTVAFALLASACASTAGPVNPGVPISQALEQGLDWPVSAPVPERELEGPVEPIAWWNLGETRETLTFISYGSSACPFGFIGLEVEAADRVRVVFTQQAGDACTDDLRASHHVLAAPEGLTAAEVVADVEWREPRADGDDRVQQFTIMVIDPNVEPTFPPPSAAVDEYPGLPPLLPEPAPDAPPAETPLAYWLSPVLELASERELTIVTYGSSSCPVIPTVVDPGAGEGVIGVTLQERRAPDTFCTEDFAPFTSVLAVPLEAAARATTVEFTTVRTGSDAVTVSVPIVDLVG
;
A
#
# COMPACT_ATOMS: atom_id res chain seq x y z
N MET A 1 35.59 -11.81 -45.11
CA MET A 1 36.46 -13.01 -45.06
C MET A 1 36.02 -13.84 -43.86
N ILE A 2 35.47 -15.05 -44.10
CA ILE A 2 35.41 -16.21 -43.16
C ILE A 2 34.52 -16.04 -41.89
N ARG A 3 33.61 -16.93 -41.48
CA ARG A 3 33.01 -18.18 -42.00
C ARG A 3 31.72 -18.48 -41.20
N ARG A 4 30.78 -19.11 -41.90
CA ARG A 4 29.62 -19.93 -41.50
C ARG A 4 29.80 -20.83 -40.26
N ARG A 5 28.66 -21.16 -39.62
CA ARG A 5 28.05 -22.50 -39.33
C ARG A 5 27.26 -22.42 -38.02
N SER A 6 26.22 -23.19 -37.71
CA SER A 6 25.35 -24.14 -38.42
C SER A 6 24.31 -24.61 -37.38
N ALA A 7 23.13 -24.96 -37.87
CA ALA A 7 21.96 -25.50 -37.15
C ALA A 7 22.21 -26.69 -36.22
N LYS A 8 21.28 -26.90 -35.27
CA LYS A 8 20.77 -28.24 -34.94
C LYS A 8 19.33 -28.21 -34.42
N GLU A 9 18.46 -28.47 -35.37
CA GLU A 9 17.13 -29.07 -35.28
C GLU A 9 17.16 -30.38 -34.46
N LYS A 10 16.16 -30.59 -33.60
CA LYS A 10 15.81 -31.92 -33.08
C LYS A 10 14.31 -32.06 -32.89
N THR A 11 13.65 -32.36 -34.00
CA THR A 11 12.37 -33.06 -34.09
C THR A 11 12.47 -34.39 -33.36
N ARG A 12 11.49 -34.72 -32.51
CA ARG A 12 11.14 -36.12 -32.26
C ARG A 12 9.63 -36.28 -32.16
N GLU A 13 9.23 -37.33 -32.85
CA GLU A 13 7.94 -37.66 -33.39
C GLU A 13 7.24 -38.69 -32.50
N THR A 14 5.91 -38.74 -32.64
CA THR A 14 5.03 -39.92 -32.54
C THR A 14 4.93 -40.74 -31.25
N ALA A 15 3.70 -40.80 -30.70
CA ALA A 15 2.95 -42.06 -30.69
C ALA A 15 1.44 -41.83 -30.46
N SER A 16 0.66 -42.09 -31.52
CA SER A 16 -0.76 -42.38 -31.44
C SER A 16 -1.01 -43.65 -30.61
N ARG A 17 -2.05 -43.64 -29.76
CA ARG A 17 -2.84 -44.85 -29.48
C ARG A 17 -4.32 -44.55 -29.61
N MET A 18 -4.89 -45.18 -30.63
CA MET A 18 -6.30 -45.25 -30.97
C MET A 18 -7.07 -46.23 -30.07
N LEU A 19 -8.37 -45.95 -29.96
CA LEU A 19 -9.52 -46.89 -29.89
C LEU A 19 -9.71 -47.75 -28.63
N ALA A 20 -10.82 -47.51 -27.92
CA ALA A 20 -12.01 -48.37 -28.05
C ALA A 20 -13.26 -47.77 -27.35
N PRO A 21 -14.44 -47.77 -28.01
CA PRO A 21 -15.73 -47.60 -27.36
C PRO A 21 -16.33 -48.97 -27.02
N ARG A 22 -16.89 -49.15 -25.81
CA ARG A 22 -17.70 -50.34 -25.50
C ARG A 22 -18.95 -50.04 -24.66
N ARG A 23 -20.06 -50.09 -25.40
CA ARG A 23 -21.34 -50.79 -25.14
C ARG A 23 -22.10 -50.48 -23.84
N ALA A 24 -23.23 -49.83 -24.07
CA ALA A 24 -24.47 -49.94 -23.34
C ALA A 24 -24.81 -51.36 -22.88
N ARG A 25 -25.29 -51.48 -21.64
CA ARG A 25 -26.30 -52.46 -21.25
C ARG A 25 -27.40 -51.74 -20.47
N ARG A 26 -28.60 -51.77 -21.05
CA ARG A 26 -29.87 -51.57 -20.37
C ARG A 26 -30.06 -52.72 -19.38
N VAL A 27 -30.40 -52.41 -18.14
CA VAL A 27 -31.24 -53.27 -17.30
C VAL A 27 -32.25 -52.36 -16.63
N ALA A 28 -33.50 -52.47 -17.07
CA ALA A 28 -34.66 -52.04 -16.33
C ALA A 28 -35.05 -53.18 -15.37
N ALA A 29 -35.28 -52.87 -14.10
CA ALA A 29 -36.19 -53.62 -13.24
C ALA A 29 -36.62 -52.74 -12.07
N THR A 30 -37.89 -52.42 -12.10
CA THR A 30 -38.73 -51.72 -11.15
C THR A 30 -38.78 -52.45 -9.79
N LEU A 31 -38.74 -51.70 -8.69
CA LEU A 31 -39.42 -52.12 -7.46
C LEU A 31 -39.86 -50.90 -6.66
N ALA A 32 -41.18 -50.80 -6.52
CA ALA A 32 -41.87 -49.84 -5.69
C ALA A 32 -41.60 -50.14 -4.20
N GLY A 33 -41.40 -49.09 -3.43
CA GLY A 33 -41.20 -49.15 -1.98
C GLY A 33 -41.22 -47.76 -1.36
N THR A 34 -42.40 -47.15 -1.33
CA THR A 34 -42.73 -46.04 -0.41
C THR A 34 -42.58 -46.51 1.04
N VAL A 35 -41.70 -45.90 1.85
CA VAL A 35 -41.97 -45.46 3.23
C VAL A 35 -40.93 -44.38 3.61
N ALA A 36 -41.44 -43.32 4.22
CA ALA A 36 -40.82 -42.17 4.85
C ALA A 36 -39.42 -42.35 5.48
N PHE A 37 -38.51 -41.44 5.16
CA PHE A 37 -37.66 -40.78 6.15
C PHE A 37 -37.38 -39.35 5.70
N ALA A 38 -38.21 -38.44 6.21
CA ALA A 38 -37.88 -37.03 6.31
C ALA A 38 -36.84 -36.85 7.43
N LEU A 39 -36.05 -35.78 7.31
CA LEU A 39 -35.01 -35.30 8.24
C LEU A 39 -33.65 -35.98 8.09
N LEU A 40 -32.77 -35.36 7.29
CA LEU A 40 -31.34 -35.15 7.54
C LEU A 40 -30.73 -34.40 6.34
N ALA A 41 -31.14 -33.14 6.16
CA ALA A 41 -30.52 -32.22 5.21
C ALA A 41 -30.53 -30.82 5.82
N SER A 42 -29.57 -30.56 6.73
CA SER A 42 -29.02 -29.23 7.08
C SER A 42 -28.24 -29.33 8.39
N ALA A 43 -26.97 -29.74 8.33
CA ALA A 43 -26.04 -29.58 9.45
C ALA A 43 -24.59 -29.52 8.97
N CYS A 44 -24.31 -28.64 8.01
CA CYS A 44 -23.04 -27.93 7.98
C CYS A 44 -23.33 -26.54 8.54
N ALA A 45 -23.74 -26.48 9.80
CA ALA A 45 -23.70 -25.25 10.57
C ALA A 45 -22.24 -25.09 10.96
N SER A 46 -21.55 -24.16 10.29
CA SER A 46 -20.36 -23.53 10.84
C SER A 46 -20.63 -23.20 12.30
N THR A 47 -19.82 -23.76 13.20
CA THR A 47 -19.89 -23.54 14.63
C THR A 47 -19.58 -22.07 14.91
N ALA A 48 -20.60 -21.22 14.82
CA ALA A 48 -20.53 -19.85 15.28
C ALA A 48 -20.27 -19.92 16.79
N GLY A 49 -19.10 -19.44 17.20
CA GLY A 49 -18.79 -19.24 18.62
C GLY A 49 -19.82 -18.34 19.30
N PRO A 50 -19.79 -18.21 20.64
CA PRO A 50 -20.71 -17.36 21.36
C PRO A 50 -20.65 -15.93 20.81
N VAL A 51 -21.70 -15.55 20.09
CA VAL A 51 -21.90 -14.20 19.57
C VAL A 51 -22.01 -13.27 20.76
N ASN A 52 -21.08 -12.33 20.88
CA ASN A 52 -21.13 -11.30 21.90
C ASN A 52 -22.34 -10.40 21.56
N PRO A 53 -23.43 -10.42 22.35
CA PRO A 53 -24.67 -9.75 21.99
C PRO A 53 -24.49 -8.24 22.18
N GLY A 54 -24.07 -7.55 21.13
CA GLY A 54 -23.88 -6.10 21.18
C GLY A 54 -23.13 -5.51 19.98
N VAL A 55 -22.37 -6.30 19.23
CA VAL A 55 -21.68 -5.82 18.02
C VAL A 55 -22.54 -6.16 16.80
N PRO A 56 -23.05 -5.18 16.03
CA PRO A 56 -23.65 -5.46 14.74
C PRO A 56 -22.58 -6.12 13.86
N ILE A 57 -22.77 -7.40 13.56
CA ILE A 57 -21.89 -8.14 12.67
C ILE A 57 -22.27 -7.69 11.25
N SER A 58 -21.51 -6.74 10.70
CA SER A 58 -21.51 -6.56 9.26
C SER A 58 -21.13 -7.90 8.64
N GLN A 59 -21.89 -8.38 7.66
CA GLN A 59 -21.55 -9.60 6.93
C GLN A 59 -20.91 -9.19 5.61
N ALA A 60 -19.82 -9.87 5.24
CA ALA A 60 -19.27 -9.71 3.90
C ALA A 60 -20.31 -10.19 2.87
N LEU A 61 -20.51 -9.39 1.84
CA LEU A 61 -21.36 -9.71 0.69
C LEU A 61 -20.74 -10.86 -0.12
N GLU A 62 -19.41 -10.85 -0.24
CA GLU A 62 -18.62 -11.86 -0.93
C GLU A 62 -17.28 -12.05 -0.23
N GLN A 63 -16.80 -13.29 -0.16
CA GLN A 63 -15.46 -13.64 0.31
C GLN A 63 -14.88 -14.72 -0.56
N GLY A 64 -13.58 -14.62 -0.83
CA GLY A 64 -12.88 -15.63 -1.62
C GLY A 64 -11.38 -15.61 -1.39
N LEU A 65 -10.75 -16.68 -1.86
CA LEU A 65 -9.30 -16.73 -1.98
C LEU A 65 -8.88 -16.03 -3.27
N ASP A 66 -7.64 -15.58 -3.29
CA ASP A 66 -7.00 -14.90 -4.41
C ASP A 66 -7.48 -13.46 -4.64
N TRP A 67 -6.72 -12.76 -5.49
CA TRP A 67 -7.04 -11.41 -5.93
C TRP A 67 -8.32 -11.39 -6.77
N PRO A 68 -9.25 -10.45 -6.54
CA PRO A 68 -10.40 -10.32 -7.40
C PRO A 68 -9.96 -9.80 -8.78
N VAL A 69 -10.54 -10.36 -9.84
CA VAL A 69 -10.20 -10.02 -11.24
C VAL A 69 -10.45 -8.53 -11.55
N SER A 70 -11.32 -7.88 -10.79
CA SER A 70 -11.70 -6.48 -10.93
C SER A 70 -10.94 -5.52 -10.02
N ALA A 71 -9.85 -5.95 -9.38
CA ALA A 71 -9.08 -5.06 -8.52
C ALA A 71 -8.50 -3.88 -9.33
N PRO A 72 -8.62 -2.63 -8.82
CA PRO A 72 -8.08 -1.46 -9.48
C PRO A 72 -6.53 -1.40 -9.38
N VAL A 73 -5.97 -2.10 -8.39
CA VAL A 73 -4.53 -2.20 -8.17
C VAL A 73 -4.04 -3.57 -8.65
N PRO A 74 -2.93 -3.63 -9.41
CA PRO A 74 -2.33 -4.91 -9.77
C PRO A 74 -1.89 -5.66 -8.51
N GLU A 75 -1.90 -6.99 -8.59
CA GLU A 75 -1.32 -7.82 -7.53
C GLU A 75 0.14 -7.42 -7.33
N ARG A 76 0.49 -7.05 -6.09
CA ARG A 76 1.83 -6.58 -5.76
C ARG A 76 2.78 -7.78 -5.73
N GLU A 77 3.94 -7.66 -6.37
CA GLU A 77 5.07 -8.54 -6.06
C GLU A 77 5.48 -8.23 -4.61
N LEU A 78 5.09 -9.12 -3.69
CA LEU A 78 5.26 -8.91 -2.26
C LEU A 78 6.75 -9.05 -1.88
N GLU A 79 7.47 -7.92 -1.86
CA GLU A 79 8.77 -7.78 -1.18
C GLU A 79 8.57 -6.92 0.08
N GLY A 80 8.56 -7.55 1.26
CA GLY A 80 8.47 -6.86 2.56
C GLY A 80 7.27 -7.25 3.42
N PRO A 81 7.03 -6.53 4.54
CA PRO A 81 5.86 -6.75 5.39
C PRO A 81 4.57 -6.52 4.60
N VAL A 82 3.61 -7.42 4.77
CA VAL A 82 2.38 -7.43 3.99
C VAL A 82 1.28 -6.66 4.72
N GLU A 83 0.89 -5.52 4.15
CA GLU A 83 -0.18 -4.67 4.64
C GLU A 83 -1.51 -5.00 3.95
N PRO A 84 -2.67 -4.82 4.61
CA PRO A 84 -3.97 -4.94 3.96
C PRO A 84 -4.13 -3.85 2.88
N ILE A 85 -4.92 -4.15 1.86
CA ILE A 85 -5.32 -3.17 0.82
C ILE A 85 -6.83 -2.99 0.87
N ALA A 86 -7.32 -1.77 0.66
CA ALA A 86 -8.75 -1.51 0.57
C ALA A 86 -9.08 -0.55 -0.57
N TRP A 87 -10.22 -0.76 -1.23
CA TRP A 87 -10.74 0.15 -2.24
C TRP A 87 -12.27 0.17 -2.30
N TRP A 88 -12.83 1.25 -2.81
CA TRP A 88 -14.22 1.34 -3.26
C TRP A 88 -14.38 0.61 -4.59
N ASN A 89 -15.32 -0.32 -4.71
CA ASN A 89 -15.58 -0.93 -6.01
C ASN A 89 -16.18 0.09 -6.98
N LEU A 90 -15.93 -0.12 -8.28
CA LEU A 90 -16.35 0.78 -9.35
C LEU A 90 -17.85 1.06 -9.32
N GLY A 91 -18.20 2.35 -9.41
CA GLY A 91 -19.58 2.84 -9.35
C GLY A 91 -19.66 4.19 -8.66
N GLU A 92 -20.50 5.08 -9.17
CA GLU A 92 -20.63 6.47 -8.66
C GLU A 92 -21.10 6.54 -7.21
N THR A 93 -21.72 5.47 -6.70
CA THR A 93 -22.41 5.44 -5.41
C THR A 93 -21.56 4.89 -4.26
N ARG A 94 -20.32 4.44 -4.49
CA ARG A 94 -19.44 3.85 -3.46
C ARG A 94 -20.18 2.82 -2.60
N GLU A 95 -20.98 1.95 -3.22
CA GLU A 95 -21.88 1.03 -2.51
C GLU A 95 -21.18 -0.12 -1.81
N THR A 96 -19.95 -0.45 -2.21
CA THR A 96 -19.19 -1.56 -1.64
C THR A 96 -17.71 -1.24 -1.49
N LEU A 97 -17.13 -1.80 -0.43
CA LEU A 97 -15.71 -1.77 -0.11
C LEU A 97 -15.13 -3.15 -0.31
N THR A 98 -13.96 -3.25 -0.92
CA THR A 98 -13.20 -4.50 -0.96
C THR A 98 -11.96 -4.36 -0.10
N PHE A 99 -11.73 -5.33 0.77
CA PHE A 99 -10.49 -5.49 1.53
C PHE A 99 -9.73 -6.71 1.05
N ILE A 100 -8.42 -6.59 0.96
CA ILE A 100 -7.50 -7.71 0.81
C ILE A 100 -6.78 -7.94 2.13
N SER A 101 -6.90 -9.16 2.61
CA SER A 101 -6.11 -9.70 3.72
C SER A 101 -5.14 -10.73 3.19
N TYR A 102 -4.00 -10.90 3.87
CA TYR A 102 -3.01 -11.91 3.51
C TYR A 102 -2.75 -12.82 4.69
N GLY A 103 -2.65 -14.12 4.41
CA GLY A 103 -2.40 -15.09 5.45
C GLY A 103 -2.21 -16.48 4.88
N SER A 104 -2.41 -17.49 5.72
CA SER A 104 -2.35 -18.86 5.26
C SER A 104 -3.49 -19.18 4.30
N SER A 105 -3.21 -19.84 3.18
CA SER A 105 -4.28 -20.40 2.34
C SER A 105 -5.11 -21.47 3.06
N ALA A 106 -4.56 -22.13 4.08
CA ALA A 106 -5.26 -23.08 4.93
C ALA A 106 -6.04 -22.43 6.08
N CYS A 107 -5.64 -21.22 6.48
CA CYS A 107 -6.23 -20.45 7.57
C CYS A 107 -6.32 -18.96 7.17
N PRO A 108 -7.18 -18.60 6.21
CA PRO A 108 -7.29 -17.21 5.77
C PRO A 108 -7.84 -16.34 6.91
N PHE A 109 -7.53 -15.05 6.88
CA PHE A 109 -8.19 -14.08 7.74
C PHE A 109 -9.63 -13.88 7.26
N GLY A 110 -10.60 -14.18 8.13
CA GLY A 110 -12.03 -13.97 7.88
C GLY A 110 -12.50 -12.65 8.48
N PHE A 111 -13.33 -11.91 7.75
CA PHE A 111 -13.95 -10.68 8.24
C PHE A 111 -14.88 -10.94 9.44
N ILE A 112 -14.75 -10.11 10.49
CA ILE A 112 -15.56 -10.19 11.72
C ILE A 112 -16.49 -8.99 11.87
N GLY A 113 -16.02 -7.80 11.51
CA GLY A 113 -16.82 -6.60 11.69
C GLY A 113 -16.17 -5.35 11.13
N LEU A 114 -17.02 -4.38 10.80
CA LEU A 114 -16.66 -3.04 10.38
C LEU A 114 -17.47 -2.05 11.19
N GLU A 115 -16.82 -1.04 11.73
CA GLU A 115 -17.40 0.03 12.53
C GLU A 115 -17.00 1.38 11.93
N VAL A 116 -17.95 2.32 11.84
CA VAL A 116 -17.67 3.70 11.40
C VAL A 116 -17.32 4.52 12.64
N GLU A 117 -16.08 4.99 12.70
CA GLU A 117 -15.60 5.82 13.82
C GLU A 117 -15.81 7.32 13.52
N ALA A 118 -15.69 7.70 12.24
CA ALA A 118 -15.92 9.06 11.74
C ALA A 118 -16.34 9.04 10.26
N ALA A 119 -16.70 10.20 9.70
CA ALA A 119 -17.14 10.31 8.30
C ALA A 119 -16.04 9.94 7.27
N ASP A 120 -14.79 9.96 7.70
CA ASP A 120 -13.56 9.65 6.97
C ASP A 120 -12.78 8.47 7.58
N ARG A 121 -13.33 7.77 8.59
CA ARG A 121 -12.62 6.70 9.29
C ARG A 121 -13.49 5.50 9.66
N VAL A 122 -13.00 4.31 9.33
CA VAL A 122 -13.59 3.02 9.76
C VAL A 122 -12.59 2.16 10.49
N ARG A 123 -13.08 1.35 11.42
CA ARG A 123 -12.33 0.25 12.02
C ARG A 123 -12.81 -1.07 11.44
N VAL A 124 -11.88 -1.95 11.08
CA VAL A 124 -12.17 -3.23 10.42
C VAL A 124 -11.42 -4.35 11.13
N VAL A 125 -12.12 -5.41 11.51
CA VAL A 125 -11.53 -6.53 12.25
C VAL A 125 -11.61 -7.80 11.42
N PHE A 126 -10.47 -8.47 11.30
CA PHE A 126 -10.35 -9.80 10.72
C PHE A 126 -9.79 -10.78 11.76
N THR A 127 -10.23 -12.03 11.71
CA THR A 127 -9.71 -13.10 12.56
C THR A 127 -9.28 -14.29 11.72
N GLN A 128 -8.08 -14.80 11.97
CA GLN A 128 -7.57 -16.00 11.33
C GLN A 128 -8.51 -17.18 11.61
N GLN A 129 -8.99 -17.81 10.55
CA GLN A 129 -9.89 -18.95 10.68
C GLN A 129 -9.12 -20.18 11.19
N ALA A 130 -9.76 -20.98 12.03
CA ALA A 130 -9.16 -22.21 12.52
C ALA A 130 -8.95 -23.20 11.36
N GLY A 131 -7.73 -23.74 11.25
CA GLY A 131 -7.39 -24.81 10.32
C GLY A 131 -6.45 -25.82 10.98
N ASP A 132 -6.32 -27.00 10.36
CA ASP A 132 -5.52 -28.09 10.94
C ASP A 132 -4.02 -27.76 11.00
N ALA A 133 -3.52 -26.95 10.07
CA ALA A 133 -2.16 -26.41 10.06
C ALA A 133 -2.08 -25.16 9.16
N CYS A 134 -1.84 -24.00 9.75
CA CYS A 134 -1.68 -22.76 9.01
C CYS A 134 -0.25 -22.67 8.43
N THR A 135 -0.17 -22.45 7.13
CA THR A 135 1.06 -22.20 6.36
C THR A 135 1.34 -20.70 6.24
N ASP A 136 2.60 -20.29 6.14
CA ASP A 136 2.97 -18.89 5.91
C ASP A 136 3.15 -18.60 4.41
N ASP A 137 2.17 -19.01 3.59
CA ASP A 137 2.20 -18.83 2.13
C ASP A 137 1.66 -17.48 1.67
N LEU A 138 1.24 -16.63 2.62
CA LEU A 138 0.82 -15.23 2.41
C LEU A 138 -0.17 -15.06 1.25
N ARG A 139 -1.07 -16.03 1.09
CA ARG A 139 -2.07 -16.02 0.02
C ARG A 139 -3.08 -14.91 0.29
N ALA A 140 -3.36 -14.12 -0.74
CA ALA A 140 -4.40 -13.10 -0.68
C ALA A 140 -5.78 -13.74 -0.49
N SER A 141 -6.63 -13.07 0.27
CA SER A 141 -8.05 -13.34 0.42
C SER A 141 -8.81 -12.02 0.35
N HIS A 142 -9.90 -11.98 -0.41
CA HIS A 142 -10.70 -10.77 -0.59
C HIS A 142 -12.01 -10.83 0.19
N HIS A 143 -12.46 -9.65 0.61
CA HIS A 143 -13.70 -9.45 1.37
C HIS A 143 -14.44 -8.26 0.78
N VAL A 144 -15.55 -8.51 0.11
CA VAL A 144 -16.43 -7.45 -0.39
C VAL A 144 -17.49 -7.17 0.66
N LEU A 145 -17.56 -5.94 1.11
CA LEU A 145 -18.43 -5.46 2.18
C LEU A 145 -19.39 -4.44 1.60
N ALA A 146 -20.61 -4.38 2.14
CA ALA A 146 -21.47 -3.23 1.91
C ALA A 146 -20.81 -1.98 2.51
N ALA A 147 -20.89 -0.87 1.80
CA ALA A 147 -20.46 0.42 2.32
C ALA A 147 -21.27 0.75 3.57
N PRO A 148 -20.61 1.06 4.70
CA PRO A 148 -21.33 1.43 5.90
C PRO A 148 -21.98 2.80 5.74
N GLU A 149 -23.16 2.98 6.30
CA GLU A 149 -23.77 4.31 6.41
C GLU A 149 -22.88 5.23 7.25
N GLY A 150 -22.68 6.47 6.79
CA GLY A 150 -21.92 7.50 7.50
C GLY A 150 -20.52 7.77 6.95
N LEU A 151 -19.96 6.91 6.10
CA LEU A 151 -18.73 7.21 5.35
C LEU A 151 -19.03 8.13 4.16
N THR A 152 -18.84 9.43 4.34
CA THR A 152 -19.18 10.44 3.31
C THR A 152 -17.98 11.25 2.82
N ALA A 153 -16.81 11.10 3.45
CA ALA A 153 -15.63 11.87 3.06
C ALA A 153 -15.07 11.39 1.71
N ALA A 154 -14.44 12.31 0.98
CA ALA A 154 -13.80 11.98 -0.30
C ALA A 154 -12.65 10.98 -0.11
N GLU A 155 -11.85 11.17 0.94
CA GLU A 155 -10.79 10.28 1.37
C GLU A 155 -11.25 9.55 2.64
N VAL A 156 -11.02 8.24 2.71
CA VAL A 156 -11.38 7.41 3.86
C VAL A 156 -10.17 6.63 4.34
N VAL A 157 -9.98 6.56 5.65
CA VAL A 157 -8.96 5.78 6.34
C VAL A 157 -9.61 4.56 7.00
N ALA A 158 -8.97 3.40 6.91
CA ALA A 158 -9.37 2.19 7.58
C ALA A 158 -8.30 1.75 8.59
N ASP A 159 -8.70 1.68 9.86
CA ASP A 159 -7.93 1.07 10.94
C ASP A 159 -8.22 -0.44 10.96
N VAL A 160 -7.33 -1.23 10.37
CA VAL A 160 -7.46 -2.66 10.17
C VAL A 160 -6.78 -3.43 11.29
N GLU A 161 -7.51 -4.36 11.90
CA GLU A 161 -7.04 -5.22 12.97
C GLU A 161 -7.06 -6.69 12.52
N TRP A 162 -5.90 -7.34 12.49
CA TRP A 162 -5.76 -8.78 12.25
C TRP A 162 -5.53 -9.50 13.56
N ARG A 163 -6.43 -10.43 13.90
CA ARG A 163 -6.37 -11.26 15.10
C ARG A 163 -6.02 -12.70 14.75
N GLU A 164 -4.94 -13.19 15.32
CA GLU A 164 -4.53 -14.60 15.24
C GLU A 164 -4.77 -15.25 16.61
N PRO A 165 -5.83 -16.08 16.76
CA PRO A 165 -6.13 -16.73 18.03
C PRO A 165 -5.03 -17.70 18.44
N ARG A 166 -4.61 -17.65 19.71
CA ARG A 166 -3.62 -18.59 20.26
C ARG A 166 -4.24 -19.59 21.22
N ALA A 167 -3.50 -20.68 21.44
CA ALA A 167 -3.92 -21.77 22.31
C ALA A 167 -4.02 -21.37 23.80
N ASP A 168 -3.34 -20.31 24.22
CA ASP A 168 -3.42 -19.75 25.58
C ASP A 168 -4.65 -18.86 25.79
N GLY A 169 -5.40 -18.56 24.72
CA GLY A 169 -6.62 -17.76 24.75
C GLY A 169 -6.42 -16.27 24.44
N ASP A 170 -5.18 -15.82 24.26
CA ASP A 170 -4.88 -14.43 23.89
C ASP A 170 -4.67 -14.31 22.37
N ASP A 171 -5.36 -13.38 21.73
CA ASP A 171 -5.16 -13.11 20.31
C ASP A 171 -3.82 -12.37 20.10
N ARG A 172 -3.03 -12.81 19.11
CA ARG A 172 -1.99 -11.96 18.55
C ARG A 172 -2.67 -10.93 17.65
N VAL A 173 -2.55 -9.65 18.02
CA VAL A 173 -3.14 -8.55 17.27
C VAL A 173 -2.07 -7.82 16.46
N GLN A 174 -2.35 -7.61 15.18
CA GLN A 174 -1.61 -6.70 14.30
C GLN A 174 -2.55 -5.59 13.84
N GLN A 175 -2.09 -4.35 13.91
CA GLN A 175 -2.89 -3.17 13.56
C GLN A 175 -2.21 -2.43 12.40
N PHE A 176 -3.04 -1.98 11.46
CA PHE A 176 -2.64 -1.22 10.29
C PHE A 176 -3.58 -0.04 10.14
N THR A 177 -3.08 1.09 9.67
CA THR A 177 -3.91 2.22 9.25
C THR A 177 -3.67 2.41 7.77
N ILE A 178 -4.69 2.17 6.94
CA ILE A 178 -4.59 2.22 5.48
C ILE A 178 -5.59 3.22 4.90
N MET A 179 -5.32 3.73 3.71
CA MET A 179 -6.31 4.50 2.96
C MET A 179 -7.24 3.56 2.17
N VAL A 180 -8.49 3.95 2.01
CA VAL A 180 -9.38 3.29 1.06
C VAL A 180 -9.23 3.99 -0.28
N ILE A 181 -8.72 3.26 -1.26
CA ILE A 181 -8.56 3.74 -2.63
C ILE A 181 -9.94 4.02 -3.25
N ASP A 182 -10.11 5.19 -3.86
CA ASP A 182 -11.28 5.47 -4.70
C ASP A 182 -10.89 5.47 -6.18
N PRO A 183 -11.18 4.39 -6.93
CA PRO A 183 -10.86 4.33 -8.36
C PRO A 183 -11.72 5.29 -9.20
N ASN A 184 -12.75 5.91 -8.63
CA ASN A 184 -13.58 6.91 -9.32
C ASN A 184 -12.98 8.33 -9.23
N VAL A 185 -11.99 8.54 -8.35
CA VAL A 185 -11.26 9.81 -8.29
C VAL A 185 -10.16 9.74 -9.34
N GLU A 186 -10.17 10.67 -10.31
CA GLU A 186 -9.05 10.76 -11.25
C GLU A 186 -7.75 10.88 -10.45
N PRO A 187 -6.73 10.05 -10.76
CA PRO A 187 -5.47 10.12 -10.07
C PRO A 187 -4.95 11.55 -10.19
N THR A 188 -4.95 12.30 -9.09
CA THR A 188 -4.31 13.60 -9.05
C THR A 188 -2.85 13.34 -9.33
N PHE A 189 -2.35 13.84 -10.47
CA PHE A 189 -0.95 13.68 -10.80
C PHE A 189 -0.12 14.16 -9.60
N PRO A 190 0.86 13.35 -9.13
CA PRO A 190 1.73 13.80 -8.07
C PRO A 190 2.31 15.16 -8.45
N PRO A 191 2.43 16.10 -7.50
CA PRO A 191 2.96 17.41 -7.81
C PRO A 191 4.35 17.25 -8.47
N PRO A 192 4.64 18.01 -9.54
CA PRO A 192 5.96 17.96 -10.15
C PRO A 192 7.00 18.46 -9.14
N SER A 193 8.18 17.84 -9.15
CA SER A 193 9.30 18.36 -8.37
C SER A 193 9.85 19.63 -9.00
N ALA A 194 10.31 20.54 -8.14
CA ALA A 194 11.24 21.60 -8.52
C ALA A 194 12.71 21.16 -8.46
N ALA A 195 13.00 19.97 -7.95
CA ALA A 195 14.35 19.43 -7.88
C ALA A 195 14.87 19.01 -9.26
N VAL A 196 16.18 19.20 -9.46
CA VAL A 196 16.91 18.73 -10.65
C VAL A 196 17.35 17.28 -10.50
N ASP A 197 17.43 16.77 -9.27
CA ASP A 197 17.70 15.36 -8.95
C ASP A 197 17.05 14.96 -7.62
N GLU A 198 16.68 13.69 -7.49
CA GLU A 198 16.01 13.13 -6.32
C GLU A 198 16.36 11.65 -6.14
N TYR A 199 16.55 11.23 -4.90
CA TYR A 199 16.80 9.83 -4.58
C TYR A 199 16.44 9.48 -3.14
N PRO A 200 16.03 8.24 -2.87
CA PRO A 200 15.84 7.75 -1.52
C PRO A 200 17.19 7.66 -0.79
N GLY A 201 17.18 7.90 0.53
CA GLY A 201 18.38 7.85 1.34
C GLY A 201 19.01 9.22 1.61
N LEU A 202 20.13 9.19 2.31
CA LEU A 202 20.97 10.36 2.58
C LEU A 202 21.94 10.62 1.42
N PRO A 203 22.37 11.88 1.23
CA PRO A 203 23.46 12.20 0.32
C PRO A 203 24.72 11.42 0.71
N PRO A 204 25.51 10.89 -0.25
CA PRO A 204 26.70 10.06 0.04
C PRO A 204 27.78 10.74 0.88
N LEU A 205 27.76 12.08 0.94
CA LEU A 205 28.72 12.88 1.70
C LEU A 205 28.31 13.11 3.16
N LEU A 206 27.05 12.82 3.52
CA LEU A 206 26.59 12.93 4.89
C LEU A 206 26.82 11.61 5.63
N PRO A 207 27.29 11.66 6.89
CA PRO A 207 27.38 10.44 7.70
C PRO A 207 25.99 9.89 7.98
N GLU A 208 25.87 8.56 8.00
CA GLU A 208 24.66 7.92 8.50
C GLU A 208 24.46 8.28 9.98
N PRO A 209 23.23 8.61 10.40
CA PRO A 209 22.90 8.79 11.80
C PRO A 209 23.27 7.56 12.62
N ALA A 210 23.60 7.76 13.89
CA ALA A 210 23.72 6.63 14.80
C ALA A 210 22.39 5.84 14.84
N PRO A 211 22.41 4.51 14.98
CA PRO A 211 21.18 3.69 14.96
C PRO A 211 20.13 4.08 16.01
N ASP A 212 20.57 4.73 17.09
CA ASP A 212 19.76 5.21 18.21
C ASP A 212 19.53 6.73 18.20
N ALA A 213 19.99 7.44 17.16
CA ALA A 213 19.69 8.86 17.01
C ALA A 213 18.19 9.05 16.75
N PRO A 214 17.54 10.03 17.40
CA PRO A 214 16.16 10.35 17.07
C PRO A 214 16.07 10.81 15.60
N PRO A 215 14.98 10.50 14.88
CA PRO A 215 14.78 10.99 13.53
C PRO A 215 14.74 12.52 13.53
N ALA A 216 15.24 13.14 12.47
CA ALA A 216 15.12 14.59 12.33
C ALA A 216 13.65 14.95 12.06
N GLU A 217 13.08 15.80 12.93
CA GLU A 217 11.68 16.24 12.80
C GLU A 217 11.51 17.38 11.79
N THR A 218 12.60 18.02 11.38
CA THR A 218 12.60 19.13 10.42
C THR A 218 13.46 18.81 9.20
N PRO A 219 13.13 19.37 8.02
CA PRO A 219 14.00 19.27 6.86
C PRO A 219 15.40 19.82 7.14
N LEU A 220 16.40 19.32 6.42
CA LEU A 220 17.78 19.75 6.51
C LEU A 220 18.22 20.35 5.17
N ALA A 221 19.11 21.35 5.20
CA ALA A 221 19.59 22.06 4.02
C ALA A 221 21.13 22.18 4.01
N TYR A 222 21.76 21.79 2.91
CA TYR A 222 23.21 21.73 2.78
C TYR A 222 23.71 22.29 1.46
N TRP A 223 24.85 22.97 1.52
CA TRP A 223 25.71 23.15 0.34
C TRP A 223 26.77 22.05 0.31
N LEU A 224 26.55 21.03 -0.53
CA LEU A 224 27.46 19.89 -0.68
C LEU A 224 28.42 20.02 -1.87
N SER A 225 28.06 20.86 -2.84
CA SER A 225 28.85 21.10 -4.06
C SER A 225 29.62 22.42 -3.94
N PRO A 226 30.92 22.47 -4.30
CA PRO A 226 31.69 23.70 -4.31
C PRO A 226 31.13 24.69 -5.33
N VAL A 227 31.36 25.98 -5.12
CA VAL A 227 31.02 27.00 -6.11
C VAL A 227 31.95 26.83 -7.31
N LEU A 228 31.38 26.50 -8.47
CA LEU A 228 32.12 26.45 -9.72
C LEU A 228 32.12 27.84 -10.36
N GLU A 229 33.31 28.39 -10.65
CA GLU A 229 33.47 29.78 -11.15
C GLU A 229 32.67 30.11 -12.43
N LEU A 230 32.30 29.09 -13.20
CA LEU A 230 31.57 29.22 -14.46
C LEU A 230 30.10 28.80 -14.38
N ALA A 231 29.63 28.35 -13.22
CA ALA A 231 28.24 27.96 -13.05
C ALA A 231 27.34 29.17 -12.80
N SER A 232 26.15 29.17 -13.40
CA SER A 232 25.09 30.16 -13.10
C SER A 232 24.29 29.80 -11.84
N GLU A 233 24.44 28.58 -11.35
CA GLU A 233 23.65 28.00 -10.26
C GLU A 233 24.57 27.23 -9.29
N ARG A 234 24.15 27.13 -8.03
CA ARG A 234 24.73 26.26 -7.01
C ARG A 234 23.68 25.25 -6.57
N GLU A 235 24.09 24.02 -6.33
CA GLU A 235 23.20 22.94 -5.91
C GLU A 235 22.94 23.01 -4.41
N LEU A 236 21.67 23.23 -4.03
CA LEU A 236 21.21 23.14 -2.66
C LEU A 236 20.65 21.74 -2.42
N THR A 237 21.23 20.99 -1.51
CA THR A 237 20.73 19.66 -1.13
C THR A 237 19.78 19.78 0.04
N ILE A 238 18.56 19.26 -0.13
CA ILE A 238 17.54 19.16 0.92
C ILE A 238 17.35 17.70 1.29
N VAL A 239 17.31 17.42 2.59
CA VAL A 239 16.94 16.12 3.11
C VAL A 239 15.65 16.28 3.90
N THR A 240 14.64 15.49 3.54
CA THR A 240 13.40 15.36 4.30
C THR A 240 13.33 13.96 4.91
N TYR A 241 12.55 13.82 5.99
CA TYR A 241 12.28 12.54 6.63
C TYR A 241 10.77 12.35 6.67
N GLY A 242 10.32 11.19 6.24
CA GLY A 242 8.89 10.90 6.15
C GLY A 242 8.68 9.49 5.64
N SER A 243 7.63 9.31 4.85
CA SER A 243 7.34 8.02 4.26
C SER A 243 8.29 7.68 3.11
N SER A 244 8.89 6.49 3.15
CA SER A 244 9.64 5.96 2.00
C SER A 244 8.77 5.77 0.75
N SER A 245 7.47 5.52 0.93
CA SER A 245 6.51 5.33 -0.16
C SER A 245 5.82 6.62 -0.61
N CYS A 246 5.84 7.68 0.22
CA CYS A 246 5.34 9.01 -0.11
C CYS A 246 6.35 10.09 0.30
N PRO A 247 7.46 10.26 -0.44
CA PRO A 247 8.49 11.21 -0.05
C PRO A 247 7.97 12.64 -0.07
N VAL A 248 8.44 13.46 0.86
CA VAL A 248 8.18 14.90 0.87
C VAL A 248 9.16 15.58 -0.07
N ILE A 249 8.65 16.18 -1.15
CA ILE A 249 9.45 16.75 -2.23
C ILE A 249 9.31 18.28 -2.28
N PRO A 250 10.30 19.01 -2.81
CA PRO A 250 10.15 20.41 -3.13
C PRO A 250 9.32 20.60 -4.40
N THR A 251 8.28 21.43 -4.34
CA THR A 251 7.40 21.71 -5.49
C THR A 251 7.55 23.13 -6.02
N VAL A 252 8.02 24.06 -5.17
CA VAL A 252 8.30 25.46 -5.52
C VAL A 252 9.58 25.90 -4.82
N VAL A 253 10.41 26.65 -5.54
CA VAL A 253 11.60 27.30 -5.00
C VAL A 253 11.52 28.79 -5.30
N ASP A 254 11.59 29.60 -4.25
CA ASP A 254 11.67 31.06 -4.31
C ASP A 254 13.06 31.49 -3.80
N PRO A 255 14.05 31.67 -4.68
CA PRO A 255 15.39 32.09 -4.28
C PRO A 255 15.43 33.55 -3.76
N GLY A 256 14.33 34.29 -3.83
CA GLY A 256 14.21 35.69 -3.40
C GLY A 256 13.18 35.92 -2.30
N ALA A 257 12.83 34.89 -1.53
CA ALA A 257 11.80 34.96 -0.48
C ALA A 257 12.13 36.01 0.60
N GLY A 258 13.41 36.30 0.83
CA GLY A 258 13.87 37.35 1.72
C GLY A 258 15.38 37.59 1.62
N GLU A 259 15.88 38.59 2.34
CA GLU A 259 17.32 38.83 2.42
C GLU A 259 18.01 37.65 3.11
N GLY A 260 18.84 36.91 2.35
CA GLY A 260 19.54 35.73 2.85
C GLY A 260 18.66 34.49 3.06
N VAL A 261 17.44 34.49 2.51
CA VAL A 261 16.46 33.40 2.66
C VAL A 261 16.07 32.84 1.30
N ILE A 262 16.10 31.52 1.18
CA ILE A 262 15.48 30.77 0.07
C ILE A 262 14.16 30.19 0.60
N GLY A 263 13.05 30.48 -0.07
CA GLY A 263 11.76 29.85 0.21
C GLY A 263 11.64 28.53 -0.54
N VAL A 264 11.17 27.47 0.13
CA VAL A 264 10.91 26.17 -0.49
C VAL A 264 9.55 25.67 -0.03
N THR A 265 8.64 25.43 -0.97
CA THR A 265 7.39 24.72 -0.68
C THR A 265 7.61 23.23 -0.79
N LEU A 266 7.26 22.51 0.28
CA LEU A 266 7.33 21.06 0.36
C LEU A 266 5.93 20.46 0.26
N GLN A 267 5.80 19.36 -0.48
CA GLN A 267 4.57 18.60 -0.58
C GLN A 267 4.86 17.10 -0.62
N GLU A 268 3.99 16.32 0.00
CA GLU A 268 4.05 14.87 -0.08
C GLU A 268 3.75 14.40 -1.51
N ARG A 269 4.67 13.62 -2.10
CA ARG A 269 4.46 12.95 -3.37
C ARG A 269 3.71 11.65 -3.13
N ARG A 270 2.38 11.74 -3.10
CA ARG A 270 1.52 10.57 -3.09
C ARG A 270 1.23 10.13 -4.53
N ALA A 271 1.78 8.99 -4.92
CA ALA A 271 1.30 8.33 -6.12
C ALA A 271 -0.13 7.81 -5.87
N PRO A 272 -0.98 7.75 -6.91
CA PRO A 272 -2.28 7.08 -6.80
C PRO A 272 -2.09 5.70 -6.18
N ASP A 273 -2.99 5.33 -5.27
CA ASP A 273 -3.03 3.99 -4.67
C ASP A 273 -1.81 3.61 -3.84
N THR A 274 -0.99 4.60 -3.44
CA THR A 274 0.19 4.38 -2.60
C THR A 274 -0.07 4.89 -1.18
N PHE A 275 0.16 4.01 -0.20
CA PHE A 275 0.11 4.37 1.22
C PHE A 275 1.40 5.04 1.63
N CYS A 276 1.31 5.90 2.62
CA CYS A 276 2.45 6.61 3.17
C CYS A 276 2.78 5.96 4.51
N THR A 277 3.81 5.11 4.51
CA THR A 277 4.37 4.52 5.72
C THR A 277 4.95 5.60 6.64
N GLU A 278 4.86 5.45 7.96
CA GLU A 278 5.56 6.32 8.91
C GLU A 278 6.92 5.74 9.31
N ASP A 279 7.73 5.36 8.31
CA ASP A 279 9.05 4.74 8.54
C ASP A 279 10.20 5.75 8.74
N PHE A 280 9.90 7.04 8.63
CA PHE A 280 10.86 8.15 8.76
C PHE A 280 12.10 7.96 7.89
N ALA A 281 11.94 7.35 6.71
CA ALA A 281 13.02 7.19 5.76
C ALA A 281 13.49 8.55 5.23
N PRO A 282 14.81 8.78 5.11
CA PRO A 282 15.33 9.99 4.48
C PRO A 282 15.07 9.97 2.98
N PHE A 283 14.71 11.13 2.44
CA PHE A 283 14.61 11.36 1.01
C PHE A 283 15.35 12.65 0.65
N THR A 284 16.20 12.56 -0.38
CA THR A 284 17.05 13.66 -0.81
C THR A 284 16.52 14.30 -2.08
N SER A 285 16.54 15.63 -2.12
CA SER A 285 16.24 16.44 -3.30
C SER A 285 17.34 17.47 -3.53
N VAL A 286 17.76 17.64 -4.79
CA VAL A 286 18.79 18.61 -5.19
C VAL A 286 18.11 19.73 -5.98
N LEU A 287 18.25 20.96 -5.51
CA LEU A 287 17.73 22.15 -6.18
C LEU A 287 18.85 22.90 -6.89
N ALA A 288 18.58 23.39 -8.09
CA ALA A 288 19.44 24.38 -8.74
C ALA A 288 19.04 25.78 -8.28
N VAL A 289 19.92 26.45 -7.53
CA VAL A 289 19.68 27.80 -7.00
C VAL A 289 20.55 28.81 -7.74
N PRO A 290 19.99 29.91 -8.29
CA PRO A 290 20.77 30.96 -8.93
C PRO A 290 21.92 31.45 -8.04
N LEU A 291 23.12 31.59 -8.60
CA LEU A 291 24.34 31.86 -7.82
C LEU A 291 24.26 33.16 -7.00
N GLU A 292 23.55 34.18 -7.50
CA GLU A 292 23.33 35.42 -6.74
C GLU A 292 22.58 35.18 -5.42
N ALA A 293 21.54 34.35 -5.45
CA ALA A 293 20.79 33.98 -4.26
C ALA A 293 21.62 33.06 -3.36
N ALA A 294 22.26 32.04 -3.94
CA ALA A 294 23.09 31.08 -3.20
C ALA A 294 24.25 31.75 -2.45
N ALA A 295 24.84 32.81 -3.02
CA ALA A 295 25.94 33.55 -2.39
C ALA A 295 25.53 34.35 -1.15
N ARG A 296 24.24 34.66 -0.98
CA ARG A 296 23.71 35.43 0.15
C ARG A 296 22.91 34.57 1.12
N ALA A 297 22.39 33.43 0.66
CA ALA A 297 21.51 32.59 1.44
C ALA A 297 22.23 31.90 2.60
N THR A 298 21.72 32.12 3.81
CA THR A 298 22.16 31.43 5.03
C THR A 298 21.06 30.55 5.62
N THR A 299 19.84 30.68 5.10
CA THR A 299 18.64 30.05 5.66
C THR A 299 17.71 29.60 4.54
N VAL A 300 17.03 28.48 4.76
CA VAL A 300 15.88 28.04 3.97
C VAL A 300 14.63 28.15 4.81
N GLU A 301 13.58 28.73 4.26
CA GLU A 301 12.23 28.70 4.83
C GLU A 301 11.42 27.63 4.11
N PHE A 302 11.10 26.56 4.83
CA PHE A 302 10.29 25.46 4.32
C PHE A 302 8.83 25.69 4.67
N THR A 303 7.96 25.72 3.66
CA THR A 303 6.50 25.70 3.83
C THR A 303 5.97 24.34 3.43
N THR A 304 5.55 23.53 4.39
CA THR A 304 4.98 22.20 4.13
C THR A 304 3.47 22.30 3.95
N VAL A 305 2.99 21.88 2.79
CA VAL A 305 1.56 21.81 2.47
C VAL A 305 1.13 20.35 2.56
N ARG A 306 0.23 20.04 3.50
CA ARG A 306 -0.44 18.75 3.62
C ARG A 306 -1.91 18.91 3.25
N THR A 307 -2.43 17.97 2.47
CA THR A 307 -3.86 17.95 2.11
C THR A 307 -4.71 17.97 3.39
N GLY A 308 -5.66 18.90 3.47
CA GLY A 308 -6.57 19.01 4.61
C GLY A 308 -5.98 19.60 5.90
N SER A 309 -4.75 20.13 5.87
CA SER A 309 -4.12 20.79 7.03
C SER A 309 -3.64 22.20 6.69
N ASP A 310 -3.49 23.05 7.72
CA ASP A 310 -2.85 24.35 7.56
C ASP A 310 -1.38 24.18 7.17
N ALA A 311 -0.88 25.07 6.33
CA ALA A 311 0.53 25.07 5.95
C ALA A 311 1.42 25.40 7.16
N VAL A 312 2.46 24.60 7.36
CA VAL A 312 3.42 24.79 8.45
C VAL A 312 4.71 25.33 7.87
N THR A 313 5.23 26.42 8.45
CA THR A 313 6.48 27.05 8.00
C THR A 313 7.57 26.91 9.05
N VAL A 314 8.76 26.47 8.63
CA VAL A 314 9.95 26.29 9.48
C VAL A 314 11.18 26.87 8.79
N SER A 315 11.96 27.65 9.53
CA SER A 315 13.24 28.19 9.05
C SER A 315 14.40 27.33 9.53
N VAL A 316 15.28 26.93 8.61
CA VAL A 316 16.42 26.03 8.88
C VAL A 316 17.71 26.68 8.37
N PRO A 317 18.81 26.68 9.14
CA PRO A 317 20.09 27.18 8.66
C PRO A 317 20.64 26.29 7.55
N ILE A 318 21.28 26.90 6.55
CA ILE A 318 22.01 26.15 5.53
C ILE A 318 23.40 25.83 6.07
N VAL A 319 23.77 24.55 6.05
CA VAL A 319 25.11 24.10 6.43
C VAL A 319 25.99 24.02 5.19
N ASP A 320 27.05 24.83 5.15
CA ASP A 320 28.06 24.76 4.09
C ASP A 320 29.18 23.79 4.50
N LEU A 321 29.31 22.68 3.76
CA LEU A 321 30.32 21.65 4.03
C LEU A 321 31.53 21.73 3.10
N VAL A 322 31.50 22.62 2.11
CA VAL A 322 32.57 22.73 1.10
C VAL A 322 33.50 23.91 1.33
N GLY A 323 33.08 24.92 2.10
CA GLY A 323 33.93 26.02 2.58
C GLY A 323 34.22 27.09 1.53
#